data_AF-A0A1L3ZE42-F1
#
_entry.id   AF-A0A1L3ZE42-F1
#
_cell.length_a   1.000
_cell.length_b   1.000
_cell.length_c   1.000
_cell.angle_alpha   90.00
_cell.angle_beta   90.00
_cell.angle_gamma   90.00
#
_symmetry.space_group_name_H-M   'P 1'
#
loop_
_entity.id
_entity.type
_entity.pdbx_description
1 polymer ?
#
loop_
_entity_poly.entity_id
_entity_poly.type
_entity_poly.pdbx_seq_one_letter_code
_entity_poly.pdbx_strand_id
1 'polypeptide(L)'
;MEETAESGEEAQGEPIPLSALQHAVYCLRQAALIHLERVWAENRFTAEGQVLHQVVDKGGARMARGARRVMALPLASKRLNIAGVADHVEFRPGEGCEVAYPVEYKRGKAKLHRADEVQLCAQALCLEEMTGTPVPEGALFYAETKRRVVVPFDAELRRLTEETIAALAQVFASGRTPPPTVKRERCRACSLIELCRPNVVTRPVKTWRSRMVARLLTDDTAQ
;
A
#
# COMPACT_ATOMS: atom_id res chain seq x y z
N MET A 1 42.46 11.47 26.33
CA MET A 1 41.32 12.32 25.96
C MET A 1 40.58 11.55 24.88
N GLU A 2 39.47 10.94 25.26
CA GLU A 2 38.61 10.12 24.40
C GLU A 2 38.01 10.97 23.28
N GLU A 3 38.31 10.60 22.04
CA GLU A 3 37.49 10.94 20.88
C GLU A 3 36.30 9.98 20.88
N THR A 4 35.15 10.47 21.34
CA THR A 4 33.88 9.78 21.12
C THR A 4 33.50 9.94 19.65
N ALA A 5 33.58 8.83 18.93
CA ALA A 5 32.97 8.67 17.62
C ALA A 5 31.46 8.88 17.74
N GLU A 6 30.95 10.00 17.23
CA GLU A 6 29.55 10.14 16.89
C GLU A 6 29.28 9.20 15.72
N SER A 7 28.77 8.01 16.03
CA SER A 7 28.16 7.13 15.05
C SER A 7 26.97 7.86 14.44
N GLY A 8 27.13 8.32 13.20
CA GLY A 8 26.03 8.87 12.42
C GLY A 8 24.91 7.84 12.29
N GLU A 9 23.84 8.02 13.05
CA GLU A 9 22.53 7.48 12.69
C GLU A 9 22.14 8.14 11.37
N GLU A 10 22.39 7.45 10.25
CA GLU A 10 21.79 7.81 8.98
C GLU A 10 20.28 7.85 9.19
N ALA A 11 19.70 9.04 9.13
CA ALA A 11 18.27 9.26 9.18
C ALA A 11 17.61 8.62 7.95
N GLN A 12 17.38 7.30 8.02
CA GLN A 12 16.45 6.62 7.14
C GLN A 12 15.09 7.27 7.39
N GLY A 13 14.60 8.02 6.40
CA GLY A 13 13.30 8.72 6.49
C GLY A 13 12.17 7.76 6.87
N GLU A 14 11.05 8.31 7.35
CA GLU A 14 9.88 7.53 7.83
C GLU A 14 9.55 6.36 6.88
N PRO A 15 9.42 5.12 7.41
CA PRO A 15 9.27 3.94 6.57
C PRO A 15 7.95 4.00 5.79
N ILE A 16 7.99 3.50 4.56
CA ILE A 16 6.81 3.42 3.70
C ILE A 16 5.81 2.43 4.31
N PRO A 17 4.55 2.85 4.57
CA PRO A 17 3.54 1.94 5.10
C PRO A 17 3.24 0.80 4.13
N LEU A 18 3.20 -0.45 4.60
CA LEU A 18 2.86 -1.62 3.77
C LEU A 18 1.53 -1.45 3.02
N SER A 19 0.54 -0.84 3.66
CA SER A 19 -0.76 -0.54 3.07
C SER A 19 -0.69 0.47 1.90
N ALA A 20 0.37 1.29 1.83
CA ALA A 20 0.58 2.24 0.75
C ALA A 20 0.91 1.57 -0.58
N LEU A 21 1.52 0.37 -0.55
CA LEU A 21 1.88 -0.38 -1.75
C LEU A 21 0.63 -0.81 -2.54
N GLN A 22 -0.46 -1.15 -1.85
CA GLN A 22 -1.74 -1.45 -2.48
C GLN A 22 -2.25 -0.25 -3.30
N HIS A 23 -2.13 0.97 -2.76
CA HIS A 23 -2.51 2.20 -3.47
C HIS A 23 -1.56 2.50 -4.62
N ALA A 24 -0.26 2.26 -4.46
CA ALA A 24 0.74 2.51 -5.50
C ALA A 24 0.51 1.64 -6.75
N VAL A 25 0.25 0.34 -6.56
CA VAL A 25 -0.10 -0.59 -7.67
C VAL A 25 -1.36 -0.13 -8.40
N TYR A 26 -2.34 0.41 -7.67
CA TYR A 26 -3.56 0.95 -8.26
C TYR A 26 -3.30 2.25 -9.02
N CYS A 27 -2.66 3.23 -8.38
CA CYS A 27 -2.30 4.52 -8.95
C CYS A 27 -1.33 5.26 -8.01
N LEU A 28 -0.11 5.57 -8.47
CA LEU A 28 0.86 6.36 -7.71
C LEU A 28 0.31 7.73 -7.27
N ARG A 29 -0.54 8.37 -8.09
CA ARG A 29 -1.23 9.60 -7.69
C ARG A 29 -2.20 9.37 -6.52
N GLN A 30 -2.91 8.25 -6.50
CA GLN A 30 -3.78 7.90 -5.37
C GLN A 30 -2.94 7.67 -4.10
N ALA A 31 -1.82 6.95 -4.21
CA ALA A 31 -0.91 6.74 -3.10
C ALA A 31 -0.37 8.07 -2.54
N ALA A 32 0.07 8.99 -3.41
CA ALA A 32 0.52 10.32 -3.01
C ALA A 32 -0.58 11.15 -2.34
N LEU A 33 -1.80 11.17 -2.90
CA LEU A 33 -2.92 11.90 -2.28
C LEU A 33 -3.20 11.38 -0.86
N ILE A 34 -3.20 10.07 -0.63
CA ILE A 34 -3.49 9.46 0.68
C ILE A 34 -2.35 9.70 1.67
N HIS A 35 -1.12 9.41 1.25
CA HIS A 35 0.02 9.27 2.16
C HIS A 35 0.90 10.51 2.26
N LEU A 36 1.00 11.32 1.20
CA LEU A 36 1.71 12.60 1.23
C LEU A 36 0.80 13.76 1.56
N GLU A 37 -0.28 13.94 0.78
CA GLU A 37 -1.17 15.09 0.95
C GLU A 37 -2.20 14.88 2.07
N ARG A 38 -2.23 13.68 2.68
CA ARG A 38 -3.19 13.30 3.73
C ARG A 38 -4.64 13.61 3.31
N VAL A 39 -4.94 13.41 2.03
CA VAL A 39 -6.28 13.53 1.47
C VAL A 39 -7.06 12.28 1.81
N TRP A 40 -7.83 12.37 2.88
CA TRP A 40 -8.78 11.34 3.29
C TRP A 40 -10.18 11.86 2.95
N ALA A 41 -10.80 11.31 1.90
CA ALA A 41 -12.26 11.30 1.89
C ALA A 41 -12.68 10.39 3.06
N GLU A 42 -13.46 10.89 4.02
CA GLU A 42 -14.17 10.06 4.98
C GLU A 42 -15.09 9.11 4.19
N ASN A 43 -14.54 7.99 3.76
CA ASN A 43 -15.24 6.96 3.04
C ASN A 43 -15.03 5.70 3.85
N ARG A 44 -16.13 5.22 4.47
CA ARG A 44 -16.53 3.84 4.83
C ARG A 44 -15.45 2.77 5.16
N PHE A 45 -14.34 2.72 4.45
CA PHE A 45 -13.19 1.82 4.63
C PHE A 45 -12.46 1.98 5.97
N THR A 46 -12.40 3.18 6.58
CA THR A 46 -11.75 3.37 7.89
C THR A 46 -12.56 2.72 9.02
N ALA A 47 -13.88 2.90 9.01
CA ALA A 47 -14.78 2.27 9.97
C ALA A 47 -14.91 0.75 9.73
N GLU A 48 -14.90 0.32 8.47
CA GLU A 48 -15.07 -1.10 8.13
C GLU A 48 -13.80 -1.94 8.26
N GLY A 49 -12.62 -1.35 8.04
CA GLY A 49 -11.33 -1.95 8.37
C GLY A 49 -11.17 -2.16 9.88
N GLN A 50 -11.47 -1.12 10.68
CA GLN A 50 -11.41 -1.23 12.15
C GLN A 50 -12.26 -2.37 12.72
N VAL A 51 -13.45 -2.64 12.19
CA VAL A 51 -14.31 -3.74 12.68
C VAL A 51 -13.76 -5.13 12.33
N LEU A 52 -13.11 -5.30 11.17
CA LEU A 52 -12.50 -6.59 10.79
C LEU A 52 -11.20 -6.84 11.56
N HIS A 53 -10.38 -5.81 11.74
CA HIS A 53 -9.17 -5.87 12.57
C HIS A 53 -9.53 -6.11 14.05
N GLN A 54 -10.64 -5.57 14.58
CA GLN A 54 -11.08 -5.85 15.96
C GLN A 54 -11.37 -7.33 16.26
N VAL A 55 -11.68 -8.15 15.25
CA VAL A 55 -11.83 -9.61 15.41
C VAL A 55 -10.46 -10.30 15.48
N VAL A 56 -9.48 -9.73 14.80
CA VAL A 56 -8.08 -10.19 14.70
C VAL A 56 -7.26 -9.72 15.92
N ASP A 57 -7.48 -8.48 16.38
CA ASP A 57 -6.83 -7.79 17.51
C ASP A 57 -7.18 -8.35 18.89
N LYS A 58 -7.99 -9.42 18.97
CA LYS A 58 -8.11 -10.21 20.20
C LYS A 58 -6.85 -11.06 20.35
N GLY A 59 -5.76 -10.36 20.65
CA GLY A 59 -4.39 -10.85 20.71
C GLY A 59 -4.28 -12.12 21.55
N GLY A 60 -3.58 -13.09 21.00
CA GLY A 60 -3.28 -14.35 21.67
C GLY A 60 -2.54 -15.28 20.72
N ALA A 61 -1.38 -15.77 21.14
CA ALA A 61 -0.75 -16.89 20.47
C ALA A 61 -1.61 -18.13 20.72
N ARG A 62 -2.34 -18.58 19.70
CA ARG A 62 -3.15 -19.80 19.78
C ARG A 62 -2.53 -20.88 18.91
N MET A 63 -2.04 -21.95 19.52
CA MET A 63 -1.76 -23.18 18.78
C MET A 63 -3.07 -23.70 18.20
N ALA A 64 -3.16 -23.74 16.87
CA ALA A 64 -4.31 -24.31 16.19
C ALA A 64 -3.83 -25.06 14.96
N ARG A 65 -4.07 -26.38 14.95
CA ARG A 65 -3.63 -27.33 13.89
C ARG A 65 -2.10 -27.39 13.72
N GLY A 66 -1.35 -27.37 14.82
CA GLY A 66 0.11 -27.54 14.81
C GLY A 66 0.94 -26.34 14.35
N ALA A 67 0.30 -25.22 14.01
CA ALA A 67 0.98 -23.95 13.70
C ALA A 67 0.77 -22.94 14.82
N ARG A 68 1.82 -22.18 15.15
CA ARG A 68 1.76 -21.02 16.03
C ARG A 68 1.18 -19.85 15.25
N ARG A 69 0.22 -19.14 15.83
CA ARG A 69 -0.47 -18.02 15.18
C ARG A 69 -0.16 -16.74 15.91
N VAL A 70 0.17 -15.69 15.18
CA VAL A 70 0.39 -14.35 15.74
C VAL A 70 -0.50 -13.38 15.00
N MET A 71 -1.30 -12.63 15.75
CA MET A 71 -2.20 -11.62 15.23
C MET A 71 -1.57 -10.24 15.41
N ALA A 72 -1.90 -9.29 14.52
CA ALA A 72 -1.42 -7.91 14.58
C ALA A 72 0.11 -7.82 14.76
N LEU A 73 0.87 -8.62 14.00
CA LEU A 73 2.31 -8.69 14.11
C LEU A 73 2.94 -7.45 13.45
N PRO A 74 3.69 -6.59 14.18
CA PRO A 74 4.45 -5.52 13.57
C PRO A 74 5.53 -6.09 12.66
N LEU A 75 5.65 -5.55 11.45
CA LEU A 75 6.59 -5.95 10.42
C LEU A 75 7.43 -4.75 9.98
N ALA A 76 8.71 -4.99 9.72
CA ALA A 76 9.58 -4.00 9.12
C ALA A 76 10.65 -4.68 8.25
N SER A 77 11.04 -3.99 7.18
CA SER A 77 12.27 -4.27 6.43
C SER A 77 13.08 -2.98 6.36
N LYS A 78 14.25 -2.99 6.98
CA LYS A 78 15.21 -1.89 6.92
C LYS A 78 15.77 -1.76 5.50
N ARG A 79 16.06 -2.89 4.86
CA ARG A 79 16.61 -2.91 3.48
C ARG A 79 15.70 -2.19 2.48
N LEU A 80 14.39 -2.38 2.61
CA LEU A 80 13.40 -1.80 1.69
C LEU A 80 12.74 -0.52 2.24
N ASN A 81 13.09 -0.10 3.45
CA ASN A 81 12.46 0.98 4.21
C ASN A 81 10.92 0.91 4.20
N ILE A 82 10.36 -0.26 4.52
CA ILE A 82 8.92 -0.49 4.63
C ILE A 82 8.56 -0.99 6.03
N ALA A 83 7.39 -0.58 6.53
CA ALA A 83 6.88 -1.04 7.82
C ALA A 83 5.35 -1.09 7.85
N GLY A 84 4.80 -1.87 8.77
CA GLY A 84 3.37 -1.94 9.00
C GLY A 84 3.00 -3.06 9.95
N VAL A 85 1.75 -3.49 9.90
CA VAL A 85 1.22 -4.59 10.73
C VAL A 85 0.61 -5.62 9.81
N ALA A 86 0.96 -6.90 10.00
CA ALA A 86 0.25 -8.01 9.39
C ALA A 86 -0.91 -8.43 10.29
N ASP A 87 -2.08 -8.64 9.68
CA ASP A 87 -3.28 -9.09 10.40
C ASP A 87 -3.02 -10.39 11.13
N HIS A 88 -2.48 -11.38 10.41
CA HIS A 88 -2.34 -12.74 10.89
C HIS A 88 -1.15 -13.41 10.22
N VAL A 89 -0.27 -14.02 11.01
CA VAL A 89 0.85 -14.82 10.54
C VAL A 89 0.80 -16.20 11.18
N GLU A 90 0.79 -17.23 10.34
CA GLU A 90 0.92 -18.62 10.75
C GLU A 90 2.39 -19.02 10.66
N PHE A 91 3.02 -19.33 11.79
CA PHE A 91 4.33 -19.97 11.84
C PHE A 91 4.13 -21.47 11.80
N ARG A 92 4.46 -22.07 10.66
CA ARG A 92 4.26 -23.49 10.37
C ARG A 92 5.54 -24.27 10.68
N PRO A 93 5.45 -25.52 11.17
CA PRO A 93 6.63 -26.36 11.29
C PRO A 93 7.33 -26.55 9.94
N GLY A 94 8.63 -26.33 9.89
CA GLY A 94 9.50 -26.65 8.76
C GLY A 94 10.67 -27.53 9.19
N GLU A 95 11.56 -27.84 8.26
CA GLU A 95 12.79 -28.59 8.57
C GLU A 95 13.75 -27.71 9.39
N GLY A 96 13.75 -27.91 10.72
CA GLY A 96 14.68 -27.25 11.65
C GLY A 96 14.25 -25.88 12.17
N CYS A 97 13.33 -25.16 11.50
CA CYS A 97 12.77 -23.90 11.98
C CYS A 97 11.30 -23.72 11.56
N GLU A 98 10.59 -22.79 12.20
CA GLU A 98 9.25 -22.40 11.75
C GLU A 98 9.34 -21.53 10.49
N VAL A 99 8.45 -21.79 9.52
CA VAL A 99 8.30 -20.99 8.31
C VAL A 99 7.09 -20.06 8.49
N ALA A 100 7.31 -18.75 8.36
CA ALA A 100 6.24 -17.78 8.42
C ALA A 100 5.32 -17.90 7.19
N TYR A 101 4.02 -17.74 7.40
CA TYR A 101 3.01 -17.75 6.36
C TYR A 101 2.03 -16.60 6.64
N PRO A 102 2.17 -15.46 5.95
CA PRO A 102 1.29 -14.32 6.16
C PRO A 102 -0.10 -14.60 5.58
N VAL A 103 -1.13 -14.14 6.29
CA VAL A 103 -2.53 -14.21 5.88
C VAL A 103 -3.16 -12.83 6.01
N GLU A 104 -3.41 -12.19 4.88
CA GLU A 104 -4.03 -10.86 4.82
C GLU A 104 -5.54 -10.99 4.67
N TYR A 105 -6.29 -10.32 5.56
CA TYR A 105 -7.75 -10.36 5.55
C TYR A 105 -8.31 -9.24 4.67
N LYS A 106 -9.12 -9.61 3.68
CA LYS A 106 -9.82 -8.66 2.81
C LYS A 106 -11.32 -8.82 3.00
N ARG A 107 -12.02 -7.70 3.19
CA ARG A 107 -13.49 -7.73 3.33
C ARG A 107 -14.18 -8.10 2.02
N GLY A 108 -13.82 -7.42 0.94
CA GLY A 108 -14.46 -7.52 -0.37
C GLY A 108 -14.07 -8.77 -1.17
N LYS A 109 -14.40 -8.76 -2.46
CA LYS A 109 -13.97 -9.79 -3.42
C LYS A 109 -12.54 -9.52 -3.92
N ALA A 110 -11.94 -10.55 -4.51
CA ALA A 110 -10.66 -10.44 -5.20
C ALA A 110 -10.68 -9.30 -6.22
N LYS A 111 -9.66 -8.44 -6.15
CA LYS A 111 -9.48 -7.33 -7.10
C LYS A 111 -8.91 -7.87 -8.41
N LEU A 112 -9.21 -7.21 -9.53
CA LEU A 112 -8.68 -7.58 -10.86
C LEU A 112 -7.19 -7.26 -11.04
N HIS A 113 -6.60 -6.55 -10.08
CA HIS A 113 -5.20 -6.14 -10.11
C HIS A 113 -4.45 -6.74 -8.92
N ARG A 114 -3.14 -6.96 -9.09
CA ARG A 114 -2.24 -7.61 -8.12
C ARG A 114 -1.91 -6.78 -6.87
N ALA A 115 -2.75 -5.81 -6.50
CA ALA A 115 -2.42 -4.88 -5.41
C ALA A 115 -2.41 -5.56 -4.04
N ASP A 116 -3.37 -6.48 -3.81
CA ASP A 116 -3.44 -7.24 -2.57
C ASP A 116 -2.27 -8.24 -2.48
N GLU A 117 -1.87 -8.84 -3.62
CA GLU A 117 -0.71 -9.72 -3.73
C GLU A 117 0.60 -8.98 -3.43
N VAL A 118 0.79 -7.75 -3.95
CA VAL A 118 1.99 -6.93 -3.68
C VAL A 118 2.09 -6.56 -2.21
N GLN A 119 0.99 -6.16 -1.57
CA GLN A 119 1.00 -5.86 -0.13
C GLN A 119 1.37 -7.11 0.69
N LEU A 120 0.79 -8.26 0.36
CA LEU A 120 1.07 -9.54 1.02
C LEU A 120 2.51 -10.01 0.77
N CYS A 121 3.04 -9.82 -0.44
CA CYS A 121 4.44 -10.14 -0.75
C CYS A 121 5.40 -9.22 0.01
N ALA A 122 5.08 -7.93 0.16
CA ALA A 122 5.88 -7.02 0.98
C ALA A 122 5.92 -7.43 2.45
N GLN A 123 4.81 -7.94 3.01
CA GLN A 123 4.82 -8.55 4.35
C GLN A 123 5.76 -9.75 4.42
N ALA A 124 5.77 -10.60 3.39
CA ALA A 124 6.67 -11.75 3.31
C ALA A 124 8.14 -11.31 3.28
N LEU A 125 8.49 -10.26 2.52
CA LEU A 125 9.85 -9.71 2.49
C LEU A 125 10.29 -9.17 3.86
N CYS A 126 9.39 -8.54 4.62
CA CYS A 126 9.67 -8.14 6.01
C CYS A 126 9.89 -9.37 6.91
N LEU A 127 9.03 -10.39 6.80
CA LEU A 127 9.15 -11.62 7.59
C LEU A 127 10.46 -12.37 7.29
N GLU A 128 10.89 -12.41 6.02
CA GLU A 128 12.17 -12.99 5.61
C GLU A 128 13.35 -12.26 6.28
N GLU A 129 13.36 -10.92 6.26
CA GLU A 129 14.41 -10.13 6.92
C GLU A 129 14.40 -10.31 8.45
N MET A 130 13.22 -10.37 9.06
CA MET A 130 13.08 -10.50 10.51
C MET A 130 13.43 -11.89 11.04
N THR A 131 13.19 -12.94 10.25
CA THR A 131 13.35 -14.34 10.69
C THR A 131 14.60 -15.01 10.13
N GLY A 132 15.17 -14.49 9.04
CA GLY A 132 16.25 -15.15 8.29
C GLY A 132 15.79 -16.38 7.49
N THR A 133 14.49 -16.64 7.43
CA THR A 133 13.92 -17.82 6.76
C THR A 133 13.11 -17.42 5.52
N PRO A 134 13.27 -18.10 4.37
CA PRO A 134 12.45 -17.84 3.18
C PRO A 134 10.95 -18.01 3.44
N VAL A 135 10.15 -17.11 2.87
CA VAL A 135 8.70 -17.18 2.88
C VAL A 135 8.24 -17.37 1.43
N PRO A 136 7.95 -18.60 1.00
CA PRO A 136 7.66 -18.88 -0.42
C PRO A 136 6.24 -18.50 -0.86
N GLU A 137 5.29 -18.42 0.07
CA GLU A 137 3.89 -18.12 -0.22
C GLU A 137 3.15 -17.60 1.02
N GLY A 138 1.99 -17.01 0.78
CA GLY A 138 1.03 -16.58 1.80
C GLY A 138 -0.40 -16.79 1.32
N ALA A 139 -1.37 -16.20 2.00
CA ALA A 139 -2.75 -16.22 1.54
C ALA A 139 -3.50 -14.90 1.68
N LEU A 140 -4.41 -14.66 0.75
CA LEU A 140 -5.47 -13.69 0.87
C LEU A 140 -6.74 -14.39 1.36
N PHE A 141 -7.34 -13.89 2.44
CA PHE A 141 -8.62 -14.38 2.94
C PHE A 141 -9.73 -13.37 2.67
N TYR A 142 -10.63 -13.69 1.74
CA TYR A 142 -11.77 -12.84 1.38
C TYR A 142 -12.99 -13.18 2.23
N ALA A 143 -13.37 -12.30 3.15
CA ALA A 143 -14.39 -12.54 4.17
C ALA A 143 -15.81 -12.72 3.58
N GLU A 144 -16.19 -11.91 2.58
CA GLU A 144 -17.48 -12.03 1.90
C GLU A 144 -17.69 -13.41 1.27
N THR A 145 -16.66 -13.95 0.62
CA THR A 145 -16.72 -15.27 -0.03
C THR A 145 -16.23 -16.41 0.86
N LYS A 146 -15.72 -16.10 2.06
CA LYS A 146 -15.01 -17.03 2.97
C LYS A 146 -13.94 -17.87 2.27
N ARG A 147 -13.25 -17.27 1.30
CA ARG A 147 -12.32 -17.98 0.41
C ARG A 147 -10.88 -17.60 0.75
N ARG A 148 -10.06 -18.62 0.99
CA ARG A 148 -8.60 -18.48 1.09
C ARG A 148 -8.00 -18.71 -0.29
N VAL A 149 -7.22 -17.76 -0.77
CA VAL A 149 -6.48 -17.84 -2.04
C VAL A 149 -5.01 -17.84 -1.69
N VAL A 150 -4.31 -18.93 -2.02
CA VAL A 150 -2.85 -19.03 -1.85
C VAL A 150 -2.19 -18.17 -2.91
N VAL A 151 -1.17 -17.41 -2.50
CA VAL A 151 -0.39 -16.53 -3.36
C VAL A 151 1.07 -16.97 -3.28
N PRO A 152 1.59 -17.65 -4.33
CA PRO A 152 3.02 -17.90 -4.46
C PRO A 152 3.80 -16.58 -4.63
N PHE A 153 4.89 -16.42 -3.89
CA PHE A 153 5.78 -15.26 -4.02
C PHE A 153 6.89 -15.55 -5.03
N ASP A 154 6.48 -15.73 -6.28
CA ASP A 154 7.39 -15.97 -7.40
C ASP A 154 8.27 -14.73 -7.72
N ALA A 155 9.24 -14.93 -8.62
CA ALA A 155 10.17 -13.88 -9.01
C ALA A 155 9.47 -12.67 -9.65
N GLU A 156 8.35 -12.87 -10.35
CA GLU A 156 7.60 -11.77 -10.98
C GLU A 156 6.92 -10.90 -9.93
N LEU A 157 6.25 -11.51 -8.96
CA LEU A 157 5.58 -10.78 -7.88
C LEU A 157 6.58 -10.05 -6.99
N ARG A 158 7.71 -10.69 -6.67
CA ARG A 158 8.80 -10.06 -5.90
C ARG A 158 9.35 -8.84 -6.63
N ARG A 159 9.65 -8.98 -7.93
CA ARG A 159 10.12 -7.86 -8.76
C ARG A 159 9.08 -6.73 -8.79
N LEU A 160 7.81 -7.04 -9.07
CA LEU A 160 6.74 -6.03 -9.06
C LEU A 160 6.64 -5.32 -7.70
N THR A 161 6.83 -6.05 -6.61
CA THR A 161 6.76 -5.51 -5.26
C THR A 161 7.92 -4.55 -4.99
N GLU A 162 9.15 -4.96 -5.28
CA GLU A 162 10.34 -4.10 -5.12
C GLU A 162 10.29 -2.87 -6.05
N GLU A 163 9.86 -3.03 -7.31
CA GLU A 163 9.64 -1.91 -8.24
C GLU A 163 8.58 -0.93 -7.73
N THR A 164 7.49 -1.44 -7.13
CA THR A 164 6.43 -0.61 -6.54
C THR A 164 6.95 0.17 -5.34
N ILE A 165 7.74 -0.48 -4.47
CA ILE A 165 8.37 0.16 -3.31
C ILE A 165 9.30 1.28 -3.79
N ALA A 166 10.18 1.00 -4.77
CA ALA A 166 11.11 1.98 -5.31
C ALA A 166 10.38 3.18 -5.95
N ALA A 167 9.32 2.93 -6.74
CA ALA A 167 8.53 4.00 -7.34
C ALA A 167 7.82 4.86 -6.29
N LEU A 168 7.27 4.25 -5.24
CA LEU A 168 6.61 4.99 -4.16
C LEU A 168 7.63 5.78 -3.31
N ALA A 169 8.82 5.22 -3.06
CA ALA A 169 9.92 5.91 -2.39
C ALA A 169 10.32 7.18 -3.14
N GLN A 170 10.44 7.13 -4.47
CA GLN A 170 10.73 8.33 -5.28
C GLN A 170 9.64 9.39 -5.16
N VAL A 171 8.37 8.97 -5.15
CA VAL A 171 7.23 9.89 -4.96
C VAL A 171 7.34 10.57 -3.60
N PHE A 172 7.61 9.82 -2.53
CA PHE A 172 7.73 10.37 -1.18
C PHE A 172 8.93 11.29 -1.02
N ALA A 173 10.10 10.88 -1.52
CA ALA A 173 11.31 11.69 -1.51
C ALA A 173 11.13 13.01 -2.28
N SER A 174 10.39 12.98 -3.40
CA SER A 174 10.15 14.19 -4.18
C SER A 174 9.15 15.16 -3.54
N GLY A 175 8.28 14.68 -2.64
CA GLY A 175 7.13 15.44 -2.13
C GLY A 175 6.13 15.87 -3.20
N ARG A 176 6.23 15.33 -4.43
CA ARG A 176 5.43 15.75 -5.58
C ARG A 176 4.42 14.69 -5.97
N THR A 177 3.15 15.08 -5.98
CA THR A 177 2.07 14.20 -6.43
C THR A 177 2.13 13.94 -7.93
N PRO A 178 2.22 12.66 -8.36
CA PRO A 178 2.29 12.29 -9.77
C PRO A 178 1.06 12.76 -10.57
N PRO A 179 1.18 12.94 -11.90
CA PRO A 179 0.03 13.23 -12.74
C PRO A 179 -0.99 12.09 -12.71
N PRO A 180 -2.26 12.35 -13.07
CA PRO A 180 -3.27 11.30 -13.17
C PRO A 180 -2.83 10.13 -14.04
N THR A 181 -3.21 8.91 -13.64
CA THR A 181 -2.92 7.71 -14.42
C THR A 181 -3.56 7.76 -15.81
N VAL A 182 -2.87 7.17 -16.79
CA VAL A 182 -3.40 6.97 -18.15
C VAL A 182 -4.54 5.95 -18.20
N LYS A 183 -4.62 5.06 -17.20
CA LYS A 183 -5.66 4.02 -17.05
C LYS A 183 -6.96 4.64 -16.54
N ARG A 184 -7.69 5.32 -17.42
CA ARG A 184 -8.91 6.10 -17.07
C ARG A 184 -10.02 5.25 -16.46
N GLU A 185 -10.09 3.97 -16.78
CA GLU A 185 -10.99 2.99 -16.19
C GLU A 185 -10.78 2.84 -14.68
N ARG A 186 -9.53 2.93 -14.19
CA ARG A 186 -9.24 2.95 -12.75
C ARG A 186 -9.80 4.20 -12.09
N CYS A 187 -9.73 5.35 -12.76
CA CYS A 187 -10.25 6.60 -12.19
C CYS A 187 -11.75 6.52 -11.87
N ARG A 188 -12.55 5.80 -12.68
CA ARG A 188 -14.01 5.67 -12.47
C ARG A 188 -14.39 4.93 -11.19
N ALA A 189 -13.55 3.99 -10.75
CA ALA A 189 -13.76 3.20 -9.53
C ALA A 189 -12.93 3.72 -8.34
N CYS A 190 -12.22 4.84 -8.51
CA CYS A 190 -11.35 5.39 -7.48
C CYS A 190 -12.17 6.15 -6.43
N SER A 191 -12.00 5.80 -5.16
CA SER A 191 -12.65 6.48 -4.03
C SER A 191 -12.28 7.96 -3.88
N LEU A 192 -11.18 8.39 -4.52
CA LEU A 192 -10.70 9.78 -4.48
C LEU A 192 -11.03 10.55 -5.76
N ILE A 193 -11.88 10.04 -6.67
CA ILE A 193 -12.11 10.67 -7.97
C ILE A 193 -12.57 12.14 -7.86
N GLU A 194 -13.46 12.44 -6.91
CA GLU A 194 -14.01 13.78 -6.67
C GLU A 194 -12.99 14.78 -6.09
N LEU A 195 -12.01 14.27 -5.34
CA LEU A 195 -10.92 15.07 -4.77
C LEU A 195 -9.74 15.20 -5.76
N CYS A 196 -9.42 14.11 -6.45
CA CYS A 196 -8.33 14.04 -7.43
C CYS A 196 -8.62 14.84 -8.70
N ARG A 197 -9.88 14.88 -9.15
CA ARG A 197 -10.37 15.58 -10.36
C ARG A 197 -9.42 15.46 -11.56
N PRO A 198 -9.14 14.24 -12.04
CA PRO A 198 -8.07 13.97 -13.00
C PRO A 198 -8.27 14.67 -14.36
N ASN A 199 -9.51 15.01 -14.72
CA ASN A 199 -9.83 15.76 -15.95
C ASN A 199 -9.60 17.27 -15.82
N VAL A 200 -9.60 17.80 -14.59
CA VAL A 200 -9.33 19.23 -14.31
C VAL A 200 -7.82 19.44 -14.18
N VAL A 201 -7.14 18.58 -13.42
CA VAL A 201 -5.69 18.65 -13.18
C VAL A 201 -4.88 18.54 -14.48
N THR A 202 -5.39 17.82 -15.48
CA THR A 202 -4.73 17.67 -16.79
C THR A 202 -4.94 18.87 -17.72
N ARG A 203 -5.83 19.82 -17.39
CA ARG A 203 -6.07 21.03 -18.19
C ARG A 203 -5.33 22.20 -17.55
N PRO A 204 -4.37 22.84 -18.27
CA PRO A 204 -3.71 24.01 -17.74
C PRO A 204 -4.73 25.11 -17.47
N VAL A 205 -4.81 25.59 -16.22
CA VAL A 205 -5.70 26.69 -15.82
C VAL A 205 -5.48 27.91 -16.69
N LYS A 206 -4.23 28.15 -17.11
CA LYS A 206 -3.87 29.21 -18.08
C LYS A 206 -4.64 29.08 -19.40
N THR A 207 -4.72 27.88 -19.98
CA THR A 207 -5.41 27.65 -21.25
C THR A 207 -6.93 27.84 -21.11
N TRP A 208 -7.51 27.38 -19.99
CA TRP A 208 -8.92 27.65 -19.69
C TRP A 208 -9.17 29.15 -19.50
N ARG A 209 -8.34 29.83 -18.70
CA ARG A 209 -8.44 31.27 -18.42
C ARG A 209 -8.32 32.08 -19.70
N SER A 210 -7.32 31.82 -20.53
CA SER A 210 -7.13 32.51 -21.81
C SER A 210 -8.34 32.37 -22.73
N ARG A 211 -8.97 31.18 -22.76
CA ARG A 211 -10.18 30.95 -23.55
C ARG A 211 -11.40 31.69 -22.99
N MET A 212 -11.56 31.70 -21.67
CA MET A 212 -12.61 32.43 -20.96
C MET A 212 -12.51 33.94 -21.20
N VAL A 213 -11.30 34.50 -21.06
CA VAL A 213 -11.02 35.91 -21.33
C VAL A 213 -11.32 36.24 -22.79
N ALA A 214 -10.83 35.43 -23.74
CA ALA A 214 -11.10 35.65 -25.17
C ALA A 214 -12.60 35.66 -25.48
N ARG A 215 -13.39 34.75 -24.88
CA ARG A 215 -14.84 34.68 -25.07
C ARG A 215 -15.57 35.92 -24.53
N LEU A 216 -15.21 36.37 -23.32
CA LEU A 216 -15.81 37.57 -22.74
C LEU A 216 -15.51 38.83 -23.57
N LEU A 217 -14.27 38.93 -24.08
CA LEU A 217 -13.88 40.05 -24.94
C LEU A 217 -14.59 40.05 -26.31
N THR A 218 -14.97 38.87 -26.83
CA THR A 218 -15.76 38.78 -28.08
C THR A 218 -17.24 39.02 -27.86
N ASP A 219 -17.78 38.64 -26.69
CA ASP A 219 -19.18 38.87 -26.35
C ASP A 219 -19.47 40.36 -26.05
N ASP A 220 -18.47 41.14 -25.61
CA ASP A 220 -18.54 42.60 -25.44
C ASP A 220 -18.52 43.40 -26.77
N THR A 221 -18.10 42.77 -27.88
CA THR A 221 -18.05 43.44 -29.20
C THR A 221 -19.35 43.31 -30.01
N ALA A 222 -20.40 42.73 -29.44
CA ALA A 222 -21.70 42.49 -30.08
C ALA A 222 -22.87 43.33 -29.50
N GLN A 223 -22.58 44.38 -28.74
CA GLN A 223 -23.52 45.47 -28.38
C GLN A 223 -23.08 46.78 -29.04
#